data_AF-B3SPU6-F1
#
_entry.id   AF-B3SPU6-F1
#
_cell.length_a   1.000
_cell.length_b   1.000
_cell.length_c   1.000
_cell.angle_alpha   90.00
_cell.angle_beta   90.00
_cell.angle_gamma   90.00
#
_symmetry.space_group_name_H-M   'P 1'
#
loop_
_entity.id
_entity.type
_entity.pdbx_description
1 polymer ?
#
loop_
_entity_poly.entity_id
_entity_poly.type
_entity_poly.pdbx_seq_one_letter_code
_entity_poly.pdbx_strand_id
1 'polypeptide(L)'
;MEAHRMSDESGFEADPLGYSALAWHKWGMLATINGFPIDISKEPTTEDLRNPVLWLSHANALSEAAVCLIKNVPAFSSFPADIRTICHSQYHAVALMLVGYSLEVCLKSMLLINLGVEEFARQEKKHFHHRLRELATFVPGLSKKDQAILDGLTHFVVWAGRYPDPGTKRASGVADVFDIAEKNEINAKELFHLATRIMKHVREVVAQTANKAYTDSLHKQ
;
A
#
# COMPACT_ATOMS: atom_id res chain seq x y z
N MET A 1 -4.02 -30.95 16.00
CA MET A 1 -2.84 -31.23 15.16
C MET A 1 -2.33 -29.91 14.61
N GLU A 2 -1.53 -29.21 15.42
CA GLU A 2 -0.73 -28.07 14.95
C GLU A 2 0.54 -28.66 14.33
N ALA A 3 0.55 -28.79 13.01
CA ALA A 3 1.74 -29.20 12.29
C ALA A 3 1.89 -28.30 11.06
N HIS A 4 3.01 -27.57 11.01
CA HIS A 4 3.50 -26.82 9.85
C HIS A 4 2.60 -25.67 9.34
N ARG A 5 2.72 -24.50 9.96
CA ARG A 5 2.45 -23.21 9.29
C ARG A 5 3.68 -22.32 9.29
N MET A 6 4.85 -22.94 9.10
CA MET A 6 6.11 -22.22 8.95
C MET A 6 6.27 -21.87 7.47
N SER A 7 6.52 -20.58 7.23
CA SER A 7 7.04 -20.06 5.98
C SER A 7 8.19 -20.94 5.52
N ASP A 8 7.96 -21.73 4.47
CA ASP A 8 9.07 -22.27 3.71
C ASP A 8 9.68 -21.11 2.92
N GLU A 9 10.58 -20.39 3.57
CA GLU A 9 11.29 -19.25 3.00
C GLU A 9 12.15 -19.66 1.79
N SER A 10 12.46 -20.95 1.65
CA SER A 10 13.17 -21.49 0.47
C SER A 10 12.32 -21.45 -0.80
N GLY A 11 11.00 -21.28 -0.67
CA GLY A 11 10.10 -21.19 -1.82
C GLY A 11 10.41 -20.02 -2.76
N PHE A 12 10.88 -18.88 -2.23
CA PHE A 12 11.30 -17.76 -3.06
C PHE A 12 12.60 -18.06 -3.82
N GLU A 13 13.55 -18.75 -3.20
CA GLU A 13 14.82 -19.12 -3.86
C GLU A 13 14.59 -20.14 -4.98
N ALA A 14 13.66 -21.07 -4.78
CA ALA A 14 13.32 -22.11 -5.76
C ALA A 14 12.49 -21.58 -6.94
N ASP A 15 11.48 -20.74 -6.69
CA ASP A 15 10.63 -20.14 -7.72
C ASP A 15 10.15 -18.74 -7.30
N PRO A 16 10.93 -17.68 -7.57
CA PRO A 16 10.61 -16.33 -7.10
C PRO A 16 9.33 -15.77 -7.74
N LEU A 17 9.01 -16.16 -8.98
CA LEU A 17 7.82 -15.67 -9.68
C LEU A 17 6.58 -16.38 -9.16
N GLY A 18 6.59 -17.71 -9.10
CA GLY A 18 5.48 -18.49 -8.58
C GLY A 18 5.22 -18.17 -7.12
N TYR A 19 6.26 -18.20 -6.27
CA TYR A 19 6.14 -17.90 -4.84
C TYR A 19 5.50 -16.53 -4.57
N SER A 20 5.89 -15.52 -5.34
CA SER A 20 5.36 -14.15 -5.22
C SER A 20 3.91 -14.02 -5.70
N ALA A 21 3.43 -14.96 -6.52
CA ALA A 21 2.04 -15.04 -7.01
C ALA A 21 1.11 -15.91 -6.12
N LEU A 22 1.62 -16.53 -5.05
CA LEU A 22 0.85 -17.47 -4.22
C LEU A 22 -0.13 -16.83 -3.23
N ALA A 23 -0.22 -15.50 -3.14
CA ALA A 23 -1.04 -14.83 -2.13
C ALA A 23 -2.51 -15.29 -2.15
N TRP A 24 -3.12 -15.37 -3.34
CA TRP A 24 -4.50 -15.85 -3.50
C TRP A 24 -4.64 -17.33 -3.13
N HIS A 25 -3.72 -18.20 -3.54
CA HIS A 25 -3.75 -19.63 -3.20
C HIS A 25 -3.66 -19.85 -1.68
N LYS A 26 -2.74 -19.14 -1.01
CA LYS A 26 -2.58 -19.18 0.45
C LYS A 26 -3.84 -18.69 1.17
N TRP A 27 -4.47 -17.64 0.64
CA TRP A 27 -5.77 -17.18 1.14
C TRP A 27 -6.88 -18.22 0.93
N GLY A 28 -6.99 -18.81 -0.26
CA GLY A 28 -8.00 -19.82 -0.58
C GLY A 28 -7.93 -21.07 0.30
N MET A 29 -6.70 -21.55 0.59
CA MET A 29 -6.47 -22.61 1.56
C MET A 29 -6.94 -22.21 2.97
N LEU A 30 -6.61 -21.00 3.41
CA LEU A 30 -7.01 -20.50 4.73
C LEU A 30 -8.54 -20.36 4.84
N ALA A 31 -9.21 -19.80 3.83
CA ALA A 31 -10.66 -19.67 3.77
C ALA A 31 -11.34 -21.06 3.85
N THR A 32 -10.83 -22.02 3.08
CA THR A 32 -11.36 -23.40 3.04
C THR A 32 -11.25 -24.08 4.41
N ILE A 33 -10.12 -23.94 5.10
CA ILE A 33 -9.93 -24.47 6.46
C ILE A 33 -10.91 -23.84 7.46
N ASN A 34 -11.36 -22.61 7.23
CA ASN A 34 -12.33 -21.91 8.07
C ASN A 34 -13.78 -22.07 7.59
N GLY A 35 -14.07 -23.04 6.72
CA GLY A 35 -15.44 -23.38 6.30
C GLY A 35 -15.95 -22.61 5.09
N PHE A 36 -15.10 -21.84 4.40
CA PHE A 36 -15.44 -21.13 3.17
C PHE A 36 -14.71 -21.76 1.99
N PRO A 37 -15.33 -22.74 1.28
CA PRO A 37 -14.63 -23.48 0.24
C PRO A 37 -14.26 -22.58 -0.95
N ILE A 38 -12.97 -22.54 -1.30
CA ILE A 38 -12.43 -21.84 -2.47
C ILE A 38 -11.69 -22.86 -3.35
N ASP A 39 -12.06 -22.95 -4.63
CA ASP A 39 -11.41 -23.84 -5.60
C ASP A 39 -10.11 -23.22 -6.12
N ILE A 40 -9.01 -23.50 -5.43
CA ILE A 40 -7.66 -22.99 -5.76
C ILE A 40 -7.03 -23.66 -6.99
N SER A 41 -7.70 -24.61 -7.65
CA SER A 41 -7.23 -25.21 -8.91
C SER A 41 -7.61 -24.38 -10.14
N LYS A 42 -8.49 -23.40 -9.97
CA LYS A 42 -8.92 -22.46 -10.99
C LYS A 42 -8.17 -21.15 -10.88
N GLU A 43 -8.23 -20.33 -11.92
CA GLU A 43 -7.74 -18.96 -11.85
C GLU A 43 -8.64 -18.11 -10.94
N PRO A 44 -8.07 -17.15 -10.19
CA PRO A 44 -8.87 -16.23 -9.38
C PRO A 44 -9.75 -15.35 -10.28
N THR A 45 -11.01 -15.18 -9.89
CA THR A 45 -11.88 -14.16 -10.48
C THR A 45 -11.51 -12.76 -9.97
N THR A 46 -11.99 -11.72 -10.65
CA THR A 46 -11.85 -10.34 -10.16
C THR A 46 -12.45 -10.13 -8.77
N GLU A 47 -13.54 -10.85 -8.45
CA GLU A 47 -14.17 -10.81 -7.13
C GLU A 47 -13.26 -11.41 -6.07
N ASP A 48 -12.62 -12.56 -6.37
CA ASP A 48 -11.64 -13.18 -5.47
C ASP A 48 -10.45 -12.26 -5.16
N LEU A 49 -10.03 -11.46 -6.15
CA LEU A 49 -8.91 -10.52 -6.01
C LEU A 49 -9.31 -9.23 -5.30
N ARG A 50 -10.60 -8.85 -5.28
CA ARG A 50 -11.13 -7.72 -4.49
C ARG A 50 -11.36 -8.16 -3.04
N ASN A 51 -10.29 -8.64 -2.43
CA ASN A 51 -10.29 -9.17 -1.07
C ASN A 51 -9.46 -8.26 -0.14
N PRO A 52 -10.07 -7.69 0.92
CA PRO A 52 -9.34 -6.82 1.85
C PRO A 52 -8.13 -7.48 2.53
N VAL A 53 -8.14 -8.78 2.79
CA VAL A 53 -7.00 -9.49 3.39
C VAL A 53 -5.83 -9.50 2.41
N LEU A 54 -6.07 -9.80 1.13
CA LEU A 54 -5.03 -9.76 0.10
C LEU A 54 -4.45 -8.35 -0.03
N TRP A 55 -5.29 -7.31 -0.06
CA TRP A 55 -4.83 -5.93 -0.23
C TRP A 55 -4.09 -5.41 0.99
N LEU A 56 -4.58 -5.66 2.21
CA LEU A 56 -3.90 -5.24 3.44
C LEU A 56 -2.58 -5.99 3.66
N SER A 57 -2.53 -7.28 3.33
CA SER A 57 -1.28 -8.05 3.41
C SER A 57 -0.23 -7.51 2.42
N HIS A 58 -0.64 -7.12 1.21
CA HIS A 58 0.26 -6.48 0.24
C HIS A 58 0.69 -5.08 0.70
N ALA A 59 -0.22 -4.27 1.25
CA ALA A 59 0.12 -2.98 1.83
C ALA A 59 1.15 -3.12 2.96
N ASN A 60 1.01 -4.14 3.82
CA ASN A 60 1.98 -4.42 4.87
C ASN A 60 3.33 -4.86 4.29
N ALA A 61 3.34 -5.75 3.29
CA ALA A 61 4.57 -6.18 2.62
C ALA A 61 5.34 -5.00 2.00
N LEU A 62 4.63 -4.06 1.35
CA LEU A 62 5.22 -2.82 0.82
C LEU A 62 5.82 -1.95 1.92
N SER A 63 5.13 -1.82 3.06
CA SER A 63 5.62 -1.06 4.22
C SER A 63 6.88 -1.68 4.82
N GLU A 64 6.90 -3.00 5.02
CA GLU A 64 8.07 -3.73 5.51
C GLU A 64 9.26 -3.64 4.54
N ALA A 65 9.01 -3.73 3.24
CA ALA A 65 10.04 -3.51 2.22
C ALA A 65 10.62 -2.10 2.29
N ALA A 66 9.77 -1.06 2.47
CA ALA A 66 10.24 0.30 2.66
C ALA A 66 11.09 0.46 3.92
N VAL A 67 10.67 -0.14 5.04
CA VAL A 67 11.42 -0.15 6.31
C VAL A 67 12.79 -0.80 6.12
N CYS A 68 12.84 -1.92 5.41
CA CYS A 68 14.09 -2.58 5.06
C CYS A 68 15.01 -1.62 4.29
N LEU A 69 14.52 -0.94 3.26
CA LEU A 69 15.34 0.00 2.50
C LEU A 69 15.84 1.16 3.36
N ILE A 70 14.97 1.78 4.17
CA ILE A 70 15.30 2.95 5.00
C ILE A 70 16.35 2.62 6.08
N LYS A 71 16.28 1.42 6.66
CA LYS A 71 17.20 1.00 7.74
C LYS A 71 18.55 0.51 7.22
N ASN A 72 18.62 0.05 5.98
CA ASN A 72 19.84 -0.48 5.39
C ASN A 72 20.68 0.63 4.75
N VAL A 73 22.00 0.48 4.86
CA VAL A 73 22.95 1.33 4.15
C VAL A 73 23.23 0.70 2.78
N PRO A 74 22.81 1.33 1.67
CA PRO A 74 23.02 0.75 0.34
C PRO A 74 24.51 0.78 -0.04
N ALA A 75 24.98 -0.32 -0.65
CA ALA A 75 26.34 -0.42 -1.15
C ALA A 75 26.45 0.16 -2.57
N PHE A 76 26.94 1.40 -2.70
CA PHE A 76 27.26 2.04 -3.98
C PHE A 76 28.77 2.12 -4.25
N SER A 77 29.56 1.26 -3.62
CA SER A 77 31.03 1.27 -3.75
C SER A 77 31.52 1.05 -5.18
N SER A 78 30.72 0.37 -6.01
CA SER A 78 30.99 0.18 -7.44
C SER A 78 30.84 1.44 -8.29
N PHE A 79 30.20 2.51 -7.78
CA PHE A 79 30.05 3.78 -8.49
C PHE A 79 31.15 4.79 -8.13
N PRO A 80 31.48 5.73 -9.04
CA PRO A 80 32.34 6.88 -8.74
C PRO A 80 31.78 7.72 -7.57
N ALA A 81 32.66 8.30 -6.75
CA ALA A 81 32.27 9.01 -5.52
C ALA A 81 31.19 10.07 -5.74
N ASP A 82 31.32 10.89 -6.80
CA ASP A 82 30.38 11.96 -7.14
C ASP A 82 28.98 11.44 -7.54
N ILE A 83 28.90 10.20 -8.03
CA ILE A 83 27.64 9.57 -8.43
C ILE A 83 26.96 8.87 -7.24
N ARG A 84 27.72 8.47 -6.21
CA ARG A 84 27.16 7.75 -5.04
C ARG A 84 26.08 8.56 -4.32
N THR A 85 26.24 9.87 -4.23
CA THR A 85 25.27 10.77 -3.59
C THR A 85 23.97 10.82 -4.39
N ILE A 86 24.06 10.80 -5.73
CA ILE A 86 22.91 10.71 -6.63
C ILE A 86 22.18 9.38 -6.44
N CYS A 87 22.92 8.26 -6.44
CA CYS A 87 22.36 6.93 -6.17
C CYS A 87 21.67 6.86 -4.80
N HIS A 88 22.28 7.48 -3.78
CA HIS A 88 21.71 7.53 -2.42
C HIS A 88 20.39 8.30 -2.37
N SER A 89 20.27 9.42 -3.08
CA SER A 89 19.02 10.16 -3.20
C SER A 89 17.95 9.34 -3.92
N GLN A 90 18.29 8.71 -5.04
CA GLN A 90 17.35 7.87 -5.81
C GLN A 90 16.90 6.62 -5.04
N TYR A 91 17.80 6.01 -4.26
CA TYR A 91 17.45 4.90 -3.37
C TYR A 91 16.36 5.28 -2.36
N HIS A 92 16.45 6.46 -1.77
CA HIS A 92 15.41 6.96 -0.87
C HIS A 92 14.13 7.36 -1.61
N ALA A 93 14.21 7.79 -2.86
CA ALA A 93 13.03 7.98 -3.70
C ALA A 93 12.26 6.66 -3.94
N VAL A 94 12.97 5.54 -4.13
CA VAL A 94 12.37 4.20 -4.21
C VAL A 94 11.71 3.83 -2.88
N ALA A 95 12.36 4.07 -1.75
CA ALA A 95 11.76 3.82 -0.44
C ALA A 95 10.48 4.64 -0.22
N LEU A 96 10.48 5.94 -0.57
CA LEU A 96 9.30 6.79 -0.49
C LEU A 96 8.17 6.35 -1.44
N MET A 97 8.49 5.83 -2.62
CA MET A 97 7.51 5.20 -3.50
C MET A 97 6.85 4.00 -2.83
N LEU A 98 7.61 3.13 -2.17
CA LEU A 98 7.04 1.98 -1.46
C LEU A 98 6.16 2.42 -0.28
N VAL A 99 6.53 3.46 0.46
CA VAL A 99 5.69 4.05 1.51
C VAL A 99 4.38 4.58 0.91
N GLY A 100 4.46 5.44 -0.11
CA GLY A 100 3.27 5.96 -0.77
C GLY A 100 2.39 4.87 -1.36
N TYR A 101 2.99 3.83 -1.95
CA TYR A 101 2.26 2.72 -2.55
C TYR A 101 1.58 1.85 -1.48
N SER A 102 2.25 1.61 -0.34
CA SER A 102 1.62 0.94 0.80
C SER A 102 0.38 1.68 1.29
N LEU A 103 0.43 3.02 1.37
CA LEU A 103 -0.71 3.85 1.74
C LEU A 103 -1.82 3.80 0.70
N GLU A 104 -1.49 3.86 -0.58
CA GLU A 104 -2.49 3.75 -1.66
C GLU A 104 -3.28 2.44 -1.55
N VAL A 105 -2.57 1.30 -1.43
CA VAL A 105 -3.21 -0.02 -1.33
C VAL A 105 -4.02 -0.14 -0.04
N CYS A 106 -3.50 0.36 1.08
CA CYS A 106 -4.18 0.37 2.37
C CYS A 106 -5.48 1.20 2.32
N LEU A 107 -5.42 2.43 1.79
CA LEU A 107 -6.57 3.33 1.66
C LEU A 107 -7.64 2.73 0.74
N LYS A 108 -7.26 2.19 -0.42
CA LYS A 108 -8.19 1.52 -1.32
C LYS A 108 -8.81 0.27 -0.68
N SER A 109 -8.04 -0.48 0.11
CA SER A 109 -8.58 -1.61 0.87
C SER A 109 -9.59 -1.18 1.93
N MET A 110 -9.36 -0.06 2.62
CA MET A 110 -10.33 0.50 3.56
C MET A 110 -11.61 0.98 2.85
N LEU A 111 -11.49 1.60 1.67
CA LEU A 111 -12.64 1.92 0.82
C LEU A 111 -13.42 0.68 0.40
N LEU A 112 -12.72 -0.40 0.02
CA LEU A 112 -13.32 -1.69 -0.30
C LEU A 112 -14.07 -2.29 0.90
N ILE A 113 -13.53 -2.22 2.11
CA ILE A 113 -14.20 -2.67 3.35
C ILE A 113 -15.45 -1.83 3.64
N ASN A 114 -15.39 -0.51 3.43
CA ASN A 114 -16.51 0.39 3.70
C ASN A 114 -17.66 0.25 2.71
N LEU A 115 -17.34 0.06 1.42
CA LEU A 115 -18.33 0.01 0.33
C LEU A 115 -18.86 -1.41 0.09
N GLY A 116 -18.05 -2.44 0.35
CA GLY A 116 -18.28 -3.79 -0.15
C GLY A 116 -17.81 -3.95 -1.60
N VAL A 117 -17.64 -5.21 -2.03
CA VAL A 117 -16.99 -5.57 -3.31
C VAL A 117 -17.77 -5.02 -4.52
N GLU A 118 -19.09 -5.20 -4.53
CA GLU A 118 -19.95 -4.76 -5.65
C GLU A 118 -19.91 -3.24 -5.85
N GLU A 119 -20.09 -2.48 -4.77
CA GLU A 119 -20.13 -1.03 -4.87
C GLU A 119 -18.75 -0.43 -5.17
N PHE A 120 -17.69 -1.02 -4.60
CA PHE A 120 -16.32 -0.66 -4.95
C PHE A 120 -16.05 -0.88 -6.44
N ALA A 121 -16.50 -2.00 -7.00
CA ALA A 121 -16.40 -2.30 -8.44
C ALA A 121 -17.15 -1.28 -9.30
N ARG A 122 -18.37 -0.89 -8.89
CA ARG A 122 -19.16 0.11 -9.61
C ARG A 122 -18.49 1.49 -9.62
N GLN A 123 -17.74 1.80 -8.56
CA GLN A 123 -17.02 3.05 -8.40
C GLN A 123 -15.53 2.98 -8.81
N GLU A 124 -15.10 1.94 -9.52
CA GLU A 124 -13.68 1.65 -9.79
C GLU A 124 -12.92 2.88 -10.32
N LYS A 125 -13.46 3.59 -11.31
CA LYS A 125 -12.84 4.79 -11.88
C LYS A 125 -12.62 5.93 -10.88
N LYS A 126 -13.42 5.99 -9.81
CA LYS A 126 -13.26 7.00 -8.75
C LYS A 126 -12.12 6.66 -7.81
N HIS A 127 -11.81 5.38 -7.64
CA HIS A 127 -10.85 4.92 -6.64
C HIS A 127 -9.53 4.47 -7.26
N PHE A 128 -9.49 4.05 -8.53
CA PHE A 128 -8.29 3.60 -9.24
C PHE A 128 -7.44 4.76 -9.77
N HIS A 129 -6.93 5.55 -8.84
CA HIS A 129 -5.91 6.58 -9.09
C HIS A 129 -4.86 6.58 -7.97
N HIS A 130 -3.83 7.42 -8.12
CA HIS A 130 -2.70 7.49 -7.18
C HIS A 130 -2.75 8.67 -6.20
N ARG A 131 -3.79 9.52 -6.28
CA ARG A 131 -3.92 10.74 -5.48
C ARG A 131 -4.22 10.41 -4.02
N LEU A 132 -3.17 10.31 -3.21
CA LEU A 132 -3.27 9.83 -1.83
C LEU A 132 -4.13 10.74 -0.95
N ARG A 133 -4.06 12.06 -1.16
CA ARG A 133 -4.89 13.02 -0.42
C ARG A 133 -6.38 12.77 -0.66
N GLU A 134 -6.78 12.53 -1.91
CA GLU A 134 -8.17 12.21 -2.24
C GLU A 134 -8.61 10.87 -1.64
N LEU A 135 -7.75 9.85 -1.75
CA LEU A 135 -8.01 8.53 -1.16
C LEU A 135 -8.12 8.57 0.37
N ALA A 136 -7.44 9.51 1.04
CA ALA A 136 -7.43 9.63 2.49
C ALA A 136 -8.53 10.52 3.07
N THR A 137 -9.46 11.04 2.25
CA THR A 137 -10.50 11.99 2.70
C THR A 137 -11.40 11.48 3.82
N PHE A 138 -11.58 10.16 3.95
CA PHE A 138 -12.36 9.56 5.04
C PHE A 138 -11.57 9.37 6.34
N VAL A 139 -10.24 9.57 6.32
CA VAL A 139 -9.40 9.46 7.52
C VAL A 139 -9.58 10.73 8.36
N PRO A 140 -10.00 10.62 9.64
CA PRO A 140 -10.27 11.78 10.46
C PRO A 140 -8.98 12.51 10.87
N GLY A 141 -9.09 13.82 11.08
CA GLY A 141 -8.05 14.63 11.73
C GLY A 141 -6.80 14.88 10.89
N LEU A 142 -6.88 14.83 9.55
CA LEU A 142 -5.75 15.18 8.67
C LEU A 142 -5.50 16.70 8.68
N SER A 143 -4.32 17.10 9.17
CA SER A 143 -3.87 18.49 9.13
C SER A 143 -3.54 18.96 7.70
N LYS A 144 -3.32 20.27 7.51
CA LYS A 144 -2.82 20.79 6.23
C LYS A 144 -1.46 20.18 5.85
N LYS A 145 -0.59 19.98 6.86
CA LYS A 145 0.72 19.34 6.67
C LYS A 145 0.58 17.86 6.33
N ASP A 146 -0.38 17.16 6.93
CA ASP A 146 -0.69 15.77 6.57
C ASP A 146 -1.11 15.67 5.09
N GLN A 147 -1.99 16.59 4.65
CA GLN A 147 -2.42 16.67 3.26
C GLN A 147 -1.24 16.96 2.30
N ALA A 148 -0.34 17.88 2.68
CA ALA A 148 0.86 18.17 1.91
C ALA A 148 1.82 16.95 1.81
N ILE A 149 1.96 16.17 2.88
CA ILE A 149 2.73 14.91 2.86
C ILE A 149 2.12 13.91 1.88
N LEU A 150 0.79 13.75 1.87
CA LEU A 150 0.10 12.85 0.94
C LEU A 150 0.22 13.33 -0.51
N ASP A 151 0.14 14.63 -0.74
CA ASP A 151 0.37 15.23 -2.06
C ASP A 151 1.81 14.94 -2.50
N GLY A 152 2.82 15.18 -1.66
CA GLY A 152 4.23 14.86 -1.95
C GLY A 152 4.46 13.38 -2.26
N LEU A 153 3.95 12.46 -1.43
CA LEU A 153 4.05 11.01 -1.66
C LEU A 153 3.36 10.57 -2.96
N THR A 154 2.29 11.25 -3.39
CA THR A 154 1.63 10.98 -4.68
C THR A 154 2.62 11.11 -5.83
N HIS A 155 3.51 12.12 -5.83
CA HIS A 155 4.53 12.26 -6.87
C HIS A 155 5.48 11.05 -6.92
N PHE A 156 5.91 10.53 -5.75
CA PHE A 156 6.79 9.36 -5.67
C PHE A 156 6.12 8.09 -6.21
N VAL A 157 4.85 7.87 -5.90
CA VAL A 157 4.09 6.72 -6.43
C VAL A 157 3.93 6.80 -7.94
N VAL A 158 3.67 8.01 -8.45
CA VAL A 158 3.31 8.24 -9.85
C VAL A 158 4.52 8.23 -10.78
N TRP A 159 5.65 8.83 -10.37
CA TRP A 159 6.82 8.93 -11.23
C TRP A 159 8.13 9.05 -10.46
N ALA A 160 8.22 9.87 -9.41
CA ALA A 160 9.51 10.30 -8.86
C ALA A 160 10.35 9.18 -8.23
N GLY A 161 9.73 8.09 -7.77
CA GLY A 161 10.45 6.90 -7.33
C GLY A 161 10.60 5.80 -8.39
N ARG A 162 10.07 5.99 -9.60
CA ARG A 162 10.12 5.03 -10.71
C ARG A 162 11.04 5.47 -11.84
N TYR A 163 11.00 6.75 -12.18
CA TYR A 163 11.71 7.34 -13.31
C TYR A 163 12.33 8.68 -12.89
N PRO A 164 13.57 8.97 -13.32
CA PRO A 164 14.19 10.28 -13.08
C PRO A 164 13.50 11.40 -13.89
N ASP A 165 12.83 11.05 -14.99
CA ASP A 165 12.08 11.98 -15.83
C ASP A 165 10.56 11.79 -15.61
N PRO A 166 9.81 12.84 -15.19
CA PRO A 166 8.36 12.79 -15.08
C PRO A 166 7.63 12.67 -16.44
N GLY A 167 8.35 12.88 -17.54
CA GLY A 167 7.84 12.95 -18.90
C GLY A 167 7.21 14.30 -19.23
N THR A 168 6.97 14.53 -20.52
CA THR A 168 6.53 15.84 -21.06
C THR A 168 5.22 16.35 -20.45
N LYS A 169 4.31 15.46 -20.05
CA LYS A 169 3.01 15.82 -19.44
C LYS A 169 3.12 16.28 -17.99
N ARG A 170 4.28 16.12 -17.35
CA ARG A 170 4.48 16.35 -15.91
C ARG A 170 5.81 17.07 -15.61
N ALA A 171 6.35 17.80 -16.59
CA ALA A 171 7.64 18.48 -16.46
C ALA A 171 7.72 19.48 -15.28
N SER A 172 6.61 20.08 -14.86
CA SER A 172 6.55 20.92 -13.65
C SER A 172 6.63 20.13 -12.33
N GLY A 173 6.38 18.81 -12.38
CA GLY A 173 6.20 17.97 -11.20
C GLY A 173 7.44 17.81 -10.31
N VAL A 174 8.65 18.06 -10.84
CA VAL A 174 9.89 18.04 -10.05
C VAL A 174 9.95 19.25 -9.11
N ALA A 175 9.65 20.45 -9.61
CA ALA A 175 9.61 21.67 -8.80
C ALA A 175 8.51 21.56 -7.72
N ASP A 176 7.40 20.91 -8.04
CA ASP A 176 6.29 20.70 -7.11
C ASP A 176 6.70 19.89 -5.86
N VAL A 177 7.54 18.85 -5.98
CA VAL A 177 7.96 18.03 -4.83
C VAL A 177 8.80 18.84 -3.84
N PHE A 178 9.80 19.58 -4.35
CA PHE A 178 10.64 20.43 -3.51
C PHE A 178 9.82 21.55 -2.86
N ASP A 179 8.97 22.21 -3.64
CA ASP A 179 8.10 23.28 -3.14
C ASP A 179 7.15 22.80 -2.05
N ILE A 180 6.53 21.62 -2.21
CA ILE A 180 5.65 21.03 -1.20
C ILE A 180 6.43 20.76 0.09
N ALA A 181 7.61 20.14 -0.03
CA ALA A 181 8.43 19.78 1.12
C ALA A 181 8.93 21.01 1.89
N GLU A 182 9.50 21.98 1.19
CA GLU A 182 10.07 23.21 1.78
C GLU A 182 8.99 24.10 2.39
N LYS A 183 7.91 24.42 1.65
CA LYS A 183 6.84 25.33 2.14
C LYS A 183 6.14 24.80 3.39
N ASN A 184 6.14 23.48 3.59
CA ASN A 184 5.48 22.84 4.73
C ASN A 184 6.48 22.31 5.77
N GLU A 185 7.79 22.48 5.56
CA GLU A 185 8.86 21.98 6.44
C GLU A 185 8.70 20.48 6.75
N ILE A 186 8.40 19.68 5.73
CA ILE A 186 8.13 18.24 5.91
C ILE A 186 9.43 17.52 6.26
N ASN A 187 9.43 16.82 7.40
CA ASN A 187 10.53 15.92 7.77
C ASN A 187 10.09 14.44 7.85
N ALA A 188 11.07 13.55 7.91
CA ALA A 188 10.87 12.10 7.96
C ALA A 188 9.99 11.66 9.15
N LYS A 189 10.16 12.27 10.33
CA LYS A 189 9.39 11.90 11.53
C LYS A 189 7.89 12.11 11.32
N GLU A 190 7.51 13.26 10.77
CA GLU A 190 6.10 13.60 10.49
C GLU A 190 5.53 12.71 9.38
N LEU A 191 6.30 12.46 8.32
CA LEU A 191 5.90 11.59 7.22
C LEU A 191 5.59 10.17 7.72
N PHE A 192 6.51 9.56 8.47
CA PHE A 192 6.30 8.20 8.98
C PHE A 192 5.25 8.13 10.09
N HIS A 193 5.10 9.19 10.88
CA HIS A 193 4.01 9.29 11.86
C HIS A 193 2.65 9.31 11.16
N LEU A 194 2.49 10.09 10.08
CA LEU A 194 1.28 10.10 9.28
C LEU A 194 0.99 8.73 8.66
N ALA A 195 1.99 8.12 8.02
CA ALA A 195 1.83 6.81 7.41
C ALA A 195 1.34 5.77 8.43
N THR A 196 1.95 5.76 9.62
CA THR A 196 1.54 4.91 10.74
C THR A 196 0.10 5.19 11.19
N ARG A 197 -0.29 6.46 11.30
CA ARG A 197 -1.66 6.86 11.67
C ARG A 197 -2.69 6.33 10.67
N ILE A 198 -2.45 6.52 9.37
CA ILE A 198 -3.35 6.05 8.32
C ILE A 198 -3.47 4.53 8.33
N MET A 199 -2.35 3.80 8.39
CA MET A 199 -2.40 2.33 8.42
C MET A 199 -3.10 1.80 9.68
N LYS A 200 -2.93 2.46 10.85
CA LYS A 200 -3.63 2.09 12.08
C LYS A 200 -5.15 2.30 12.01
N HIS A 201 -5.62 3.25 11.20
CA HIS A 201 -7.04 3.55 11.04
C HIS A 201 -7.83 2.38 10.42
N VAL A 202 -7.15 1.41 9.79
CA VAL A 202 -7.79 0.18 9.30
C VAL A 202 -8.59 -0.55 10.38
N ARG A 203 -8.13 -0.50 11.65
CA ARG A 203 -8.84 -1.15 12.77
C ARG A 203 -10.20 -0.51 13.05
N GLU A 204 -10.28 0.82 12.90
CA GLU A 204 -11.53 1.56 13.10
C GLU A 204 -12.50 1.25 11.97
N VAL A 205 -12.02 1.22 10.72
CA VAL A 205 -12.80 0.84 9.54
C VAL A 205 -13.38 -0.57 9.68
N VAL A 206 -12.56 -1.56 10.06
CA VAL A 206 -13.01 -2.94 10.27
C VAL A 206 -14.06 -3.02 11.39
N ALA A 207 -13.83 -2.34 12.52
CA ALA A 207 -14.77 -2.35 13.65
C ALA A 207 -16.12 -1.71 13.27
N GLN A 208 -16.10 -0.61 12.53
CA GLN A 208 -17.32 0.08 12.06
C GLN A 208 -18.13 -0.82 11.12
N THR A 209 -17.48 -1.47 10.15
CA THR A 209 -18.17 -2.38 9.22
C THR A 209 -18.75 -3.59 9.93
N ALA A 210 -18.03 -4.19 10.88
CA ALA A 210 -18.53 -5.32 11.67
C ALA A 210 -19.78 -4.93 12.49
N ASN A 211 -19.75 -3.77 13.15
CA ASN A 211 -20.89 -3.25 13.92
C ASN A 211 -22.11 -2.97 13.04
N LYS A 212 -21.89 -2.41 11.83
CA LYS A 212 -22.95 -2.18 10.86
C LYS A 212 -23.61 -3.50 10.42
N ALA A 213 -22.81 -4.49 10.06
CA ALA A 213 -23.31 -5.81 9.64
C ALA A 213 -24.13 -6.50 10.74
N TYR A 214 -23.68 -6.40 12.00
CA TYR A 214 -24.43 -6.91 13.15
C TYR A 214 -25.77 -6.21 13.31
N THR A 215 -25.79 -4.87 13.26
CA THR A 215 -27.01 -4.07 13.40
C THR A 215 -28.02 -4.37 12.28
N ASP A 216 -27.55 -4.47 11.03
CA ASP A 216 -28.39 -4.80 9.88
C ASP A 216 -29.00 -6.21 9.98
N SER A 217 -28.33 -7.15 10.64
CA SER A 217 -28.84 -8.51 10.85
C SER A 217 -29.97 -8.59 11.89
N LEU A 218 -29.93 -7.73 12.91
CA LEU A 218 -30.96 -7.63 13.95
C LEU A 218 -32.27 -7.02 13.43
N HIS A 219 -32.19 -6.12 12.44
CA HIS A 219 -33.37 -5.48 11.83
C HIS A 219 -34.05 -6.32 10.73
N LYS A 220 -33.48 -7.48 10.38
CA LYS A 220 -34.05 -8.43 9.40
C LYS A 220 -34.75 -9.64 10.06
N GLN A 221 -34.81 -9.68 11.39
CA GLN A 221 -35.61 -10.64 12.18
C GLN A 221 -36.92 -9.98 12.63
#